data_AF-A0A1S1P116-F1
#
_entry.id   AF-A0A1S1P116-F1
#
_cell.length_a   1.000
_cell.length_b   1.000
_cell.length_c   1.000
_cell.angle_alpha   90.00
_cell.angle_beta   90.00
_cell.angle_gamma   90.00
#
_symmetry.space_group_name_H-M   'P 1'
#
loop_
_entity.id
_entity.type
_entity.pdbx_description
1 polymer ?
#
loop_
_entity_poly.entity_id
_entity_poly.type
_entity_poly.pdbx_seq_one_letter_code
_entity_poly.pdbx_strand_id
1 'polypeptide(L)' 'MPAPAEAPEAIAAPAAALAPSRKGKVVISGYFDPAVRQQLAILAIKQNRSQAALMADALNLLFERHSEPPIARA' A
#
# COMPACT_ATOMS: atom_id res chain seq x y z
N MET A 1 -35.65 -15.53 26.89
CA MET A 1 -34.80 -15.12 25.76
C MET A 1 -35.53 -14.06 24.94
N PRO A 2 -34.93 -12.90 24.66
CA PRO A 2 -35.34 -12.09 23.53
C PRO A 2 -34.17 -11.79 22.56
N ALA A 3 -34.48 -11.98 21.27
CA ALA A 3 -33.92 -11.45 20.03
C ALA A 3 -32.39 -11.21 19.91
N PRO A 4 -31.69 -11.93 19.00
CA PRO A 4 -30.38 -11.49 18.51
C PRO A 4 -30.56 -10.16 17.76
N ALA A 5 -29.96 -9.10 18.29
CA ALA A 5 -29.85 -7.83 17.59
C ALA A 5 -29.01 -8.03 16.32
N GLU A 6 -29.60 -7.68 15.18
CA GLU A 6 -29.00 -7.68 13.85
C GLU A 6 -27.63 -7.00 13.86
N ALA A 7 -26.62 -7.72 13.37
CA ALA A 7 -25.32 -7.16 13.05
C ALA A 7 -25.48 -6.15 11.90
N PRO A 8 -24.82 -4.98 11.95
CA PRO A 8 -24.95 -3.99 10.88
C PRO A 8 -24.45 -4.60 9.57
N GLU A 9 -25.37 -4.68 8.59
CA GLU A 9 -25.09 -5.02 7.21
C GLU A 9 -23.93 -4.16 6.70
N ALA A 10 -22.80 -4.82 6.45
CA ALA A 10 -21.66 -4.21 5.79
C ALA A 10 -22.11 -3.78 4.40
N ILE A 11 -22.34 -2.47 4.25
CA ILE A 11 -22.68 -1.82 3.00
C ILE A 11 -21.56 -2.17 2.00
N ALA A 12 -21.79 -3.15 1.13
CA ALA A 12 -20.85 -3.53 0.11
C ALA A 12 -20.75 -2.36 -0.87
N ALA A 13 -19.70 -1.56 -0.72
CA ALA A 13 -19.39 -0.49 -1.66
C ALA A 13 -19.35 -1.07 -3.09
N PRO A 14 -19.90 -0.37 -4.09
CA PRO A 14 -19.92 -0.87 -5.47
C PRO A 14 -18.49 -1.21 -5.89
N ALA A 15 -18.30 -2.40 -6.47
CA ALA A 15 -17.02 -2.86 -6.97
C ALA A 15 -16.55 -1.89 -8.07
N ALA A 16 -15.83 -0.85 -7.67
CA ALA A 16 -15.28 0.13 -8.57
C ALA A 16 -14.37 -0.61 -9.55
N ALA A 17 -14.72 -0.56 -10.84
CA ALA A 17 -13.92 -1.15 -11.90
C ALA A 17 -12.45 -0.76 -11.68
N LEU A 18 -11.58 -1.76 -11.47
CA LEU A 18 -10.18 -1.51 -11.18
C LEU A 18 -9.61 -0.63 -12.29
N ALA A 19 -9.16 0.57 -11.90
CA ALA A 19 -8.45 1.47 -12.80
C ALA A 19 -7.35 0.67 -13.52
N PRO A 20 -7.12 0.88 -14.83
CA PRO A 20 -6.16 0.10 -15.60
C PRO A 20 -4.77 0.09 -14.97
N SER A 21 -4.38 1.18 -14.30
CA SER A 21 -3.12 1.31 -13.56
C SER A 21 -2.97 0.38 -12.34
N ARG A 22 -4.06 -0.28 -11.90
CA ARG A 22 -4.11 -1.24 -10.78
C ARG A 22 -4.20 -2.70 -11.24
N LYS A 23 -4.35 -2.96 -12.54
CA LYS A 23 -4.37 -4.35 -13.05
C LYS A 23 -3.02 -5.00 -12.82
N GLY A 24 -3.01 -6.16 -12.14
CA GLY A 24 -1.79 -6.89 -11.80
C GLY A 24 -0.95 -6.30 -10.67
N LYS A 25 -1.46 -5.27 -9.96
CA LYS A 25 -0.79 -4.66 -8.80
C LYS A 25 -1.59 -4.92 -7.53
N VAL A 26 -0.91 -5.26 -6.44
CA VAL A 26 -1.50 -5.46 -5.12
C VAL A 26 -1.12 -4.28 -4.22
N VAL A 27 -2.05 -3.86 -3.36
CA VAL A 27 -1.78 -2.84 -2.35
C VAL A 27 -1.06 -3.47 -1.16
N ILE A 28 0.12 -2.95 -0.84
CA ILE A 28 0.84 -3.26 0.40
C ILE A 28 0.67 -2.03 1.31
N SER A 29 -0.14 -2.14 2.36
CA SER A 29 -0.42 -1.05 3.30
C SER A 29 -0.10 -1.44 4.73
N GLY A 30 0.49 -0.52 5.49
CA GLY A 30 0.70 -0.63 6.93
C GLY A 30 0.43 0.71 7.62
N TYR A 31 0.18 0.67 8.92
CA TYR A 31 0.07 1.88 9.74
C TYR A 31 1.47 2.36 10.12
N PHE A 32 1.77 3.62 9.82
CA PHE A 32 3.03 4.27 10.14
C PHE A 32 2.74 5.63 10.80
N ASP A 33 3.72 6.14 11.54
CA ASP A 33 3.65 7.48 12.11
C ASP A 33 3.56 8.55 10.99
N PRO A 34 2.77 9.62 11.17
CA PRO A 34 2.65 10.70 10.18
C PRO A 34 4.01 11.31 9.78
N ALA A 35 5.01 11.33 10.68
CA ALA A 35 6.35 11.82 10.35
C ALA A 35 7.02 10.98 9.25
N VAL A 36 6.79 9.65 9.23
CA VAL A 36 7.33 8.75 8.19
C VAL A 36 6.79 9.11 6.82
N ARG A 37 5.48 9.36 6.73
CA ARG A 37 4.83 9.80 5.49
C ARG A 37 5.42 11.13 5.00
N GLN A 38 5.63 12.08 5.90
CA GLN A 38 6.20 13.39 5.54
C GLN A 38 7.63 13.23 5.00
N GLN A 39 8.47 12.45 5.68
CA GLN A 39 9.84 12.20 5.25
C GLN A 39 9.89 11.49 3.89
N LEU A 40 9.01 10.51 3.66
CA LEU A 40 8.91 9.83 2.36
C LEU A 40 8.50 10.80 1.24
N ALA A 41 7.56 11.70 1.51
CA ALA A 41 7.14 12.72 0.54
C ALA A 41 8.26 13.71 0.21
N ILE A 42 9.00 14.19 1.23
CA ILE A 42 10.17 15.05 1.03
C ILE A 42 11.21 14.33 0.17
N LEU A 43 11.47 13.04 0.45
CA LEU A 43 12.44 12.25 -0.31
C LEU A 43 12.02 12.07 -1.77
N ALA A 44 10.73 11.81 -2.01
CA ALA A 44 10.15 11.71 -3.35
C ALA A 44 10.36 13.00 -4.15
N ILE A 45 10.12 14.16 -3.53
CA ILE A 45 10.35 15.47 -4.14
C ILE A 45 11.84 15.68 -4.44
N LYS A 46 12.73 15.44 -3.45
CA LYS A 46 14.17 15.63 -3.60
C LYS A 46 14.78 14.78 -4.72
N GLN A 47 14.26 13.58 -4.94
CA GLN A 47 14.74 12.65 -5.96
C GLN A 47 13.95 12.72 -7.27
N ASN A 48 12.92 13.58 -7.36
CA ASN A 48 11.99 13.65 -8.48
C ASN A 48 11.41 12.26 -8.85
N ARG A 49 11.08 11.45 -7.84
CA ARG A 49 10.54 10.09 -7.97
C ARG A 49 9.15 10.00 -7.34
N SER A 50 8.36 9.02 -7.77
CA SER A 50 7.09 8.72 -7.11
C SER A 50 7.32 8.03 -5.76
N GLN A 51 6.42 8.26 -4.80
CA GLN A 51 6.46 7.55 -3.50
C GLN A 51 6.35 6.03 -3.68
N ALA A 52 5.61 5.56 -4.68
CA ALA A 52 5.52 4.14 -5.01
C ALA A 52 6.86 3.56 -5.49
N ALA A 53 7.63 4.31 -6.28
CA ALA A 53 8.97 3.89 -6.72
C ALA A 53 9.94 3.80 -5.54
N LEU A 54 9.90 4.76 -4.62
CA LEU A 54 10.71 4.69 -3.40
C LEU A 54 10.33 3.51 -2.50
N MET A 55 9.04 3.21 -2.38
CA MET A 55 8.58 2.01 -1.67
C MET A 55 9.06 0.73 -2.35
N ALA A 56 9.02 0.66 -3.69
CA ALA A 56 9.55 -0.49 -4.43
C ALA A 56 11.05 -0.68 -4.19
N ASP A 57 11.84 0.39 -4.24
CA ASP A 57 13.28 0.36 -3.93
C ASP A 57 13.53 -0.11 -2.49
N ALA A 58 12.77 0.40 -1.52
CA ALA A 58 12.89 0.00 -0.11
C ALA A 58 12.55 -1.49 0.10
N LEU A 59 11.51 -1.99 -0.57
CA LEU A 59 11.13 -3.41 -0.53
C LEU A 59 12.21 -4.29 -1.17
N ASN A 60 12.79 -3.86 -2.30
CA ASN A 60 13.88 -4.59 -2.94
C ASN A 60 15.13 -4.65 -2.04
N LEU A 61 15.50 -3.54 -1.41
CA LEU A 61 16.60 -3.51 -0.42
C LEU A 61 16.34 -4.46 0.76
N LEU A 62 15.09 -4.62 1.19
CA LEU A 62 14.72 -5.57 2.23
C LEU A 62 14.88 -7.03 1.74
N PHE A 63 14.42 -7.33 0.52
CA PHE A 63 14.58 -8.66 -0.09
C PHE A 63 16.05 -9.03 -0.27
N GLU A 64 16.88 -8.12 -0.79
CA GLU A 64 18.32 -8.35 -0.95
C GLU A 64 19.00 -8.68 0.38
N ARG A 65 18.63 -7.97 1.47
CA ARG A 65 19.15 -8.27 2.82
C ARG A 65 18.71 -9.62 3.36
N HIS A 66 17.67 -10.22 2.80
CA HIS A 66 17.18 -11.55 3.16
C HIS A 66 17.55 -12.60 2.10
N SER A 67 18.41 -12.25 1.13
CA SER A 67 18.80 -13.11 -0.01
C SER A 67 17.63 -13.52 -0.90
N GLU A 68 16.56 -12.71 -0.91
CA GLU A 68 15.41 -12.84 -1.78
C GLU A 68 15.55 -11.96 -3.03
N PRO A 69 14.93 -12.33 -4.16
CA PRO A 69 15.02 -11.56 -5.39
C PRO A 69 14.29 -10.20 -5.27
N PRO A 70 14.86 -9.10 -5.81
CA PRO A 70 14.23 -7.79 -5.84
C PRO A 70 13.10 -7.72 -6.87
N ILE A 71 11.90 -8.16 -6.48
CA ILE A 71 10.72 -8.27 -7.34
C ILE A 71 9.80 -7.04 -7.33
N ALA A 72 9.99 -6.11 -6.39
CA ALA A 72 9.09 -4.97 -6.24
C ALA A 72 9.26 -3.97 -7.40
N ARG A 73 8.13 -3.64 -8.05
CA ARG A 73 8.06 -2.70 -9.18
C ARG A 73 6.83 -1.79 -9.03
N ALA A 74 7.03 -0.49 -9.20
CA ALA A 74 6.00 0.54 -9.04
C ALA A 74 5.28 0.90 -10.33
#